data_AF-A0A1J5X3H2-F1
#
_entry.id   AF-A0A1J5X3H2-F1
#
_cell.length_a   1.000
_cell.length_b   1.000
_cell.length_c   1.000
_cell.angle_alpha   90.00
_cell.angle_beta   90.00
_cell.angle_gamma   90.00
#
_symmetry.space_group_name_H-M   'P 1'
#
loop_
_entity.id
_entity.type
_entity.pdbx_description
1 polymer ?
#
loop_
_entity_poly.entity_id
_entity_poly.type
_entity_poly.pdbx_seq_one_letter_code
_entity_poly.pdbx_strand_id
1 'polypeptide(L)'
;MKSVSLRDTELINILPKLRINEDCEIEEFELYASEEAHVAAVLAQEKPFCVGRVKNMMLEGYAGNVITKMTIHKDNTMESFVLVGNEDQLSRILEEGDNSIDLGRIRTGG
;
A
#
# COMPACT_ATOMS: atom_id res chain seq x y z
N MET A 1 -1.83 -16.34 -0.41
CA MET A 1 -2.11 -15.74 -1.74
C MET A 1 -0.75 -15.43 -2.34
N LYS A 2 -0.51 -15.74 -3.62
CA LYS A 2 0.84 -15.53 -4.18
C LYS A 2 1.12 -14.04 -4.34
N SER A 3 0.31 -13.32 -5.13
CA SER A 3 0.53 -11.91 -5.38
C SER A 3 -0.77 -11.13 -5.57
N VAL A 4 -0.71 -9.83 -5.28
CA VAL A 4 -1.69 -8.81 -5.67
C VAL A 4 -0.92 -7.80 -6.51
N SER A 5 -1.24 -7.70 -7.80
CA SER A 5 -0.64 -6.71 -8.70
C SER A 5 -1.75 -5.98 -9.44
N LEU A 6 -1.87 -4.67 -9.21
CA LEU A 6 -2.85 -3.81 -9.86
C LEU A 6 -2.13 -2.59 -10.44
N ARG A 7 -2.30 -2.34 -11.73
CA ARG A 7 -1.56 -1.30 -12.47
C ARG A 7 -2.54 -0.45 -13.26
N ASP A 8 -2.40 0.88 -13.19
CA ASP A 8 -3.06 1.88 -14.04
C ASP A 8 -4.54 1.62 -14.36
N THR A 9 -5.31 1.26 -13.33
CA THR A 9 -6.73 0.93 -13.50
C THR A 9 -7.55 1.36 -12.29
N GLU A 10 -8.83 1.63 -12.52
CA GLU A 10 -9.83 1.78 -11.45
C GLU A 10 -9.96 0.53 -10.56
N LEU A 11 -9.38 -0.60 -10.96
CA LEU A 11 -9.36 -1.81 -10.15
C LEU A 11 -8.63 -1.62 -8.82
N ILE A 12 -7.69 -0.68 -8.71
CA ILE A 12 -7.04 -0.37 -7.43
C ILE A 12 -8.08 0.02 -6.36
N ASN A 13 -9.18 0.66 -6.78
CA ASN A 13 -10.28 1.03 -5.90
C ASN A 13 -11.08 -0.15 -5.32
N ILE A 14 -10.85 -1.39 -5.78
CA ILE A 14 -11.48 -2.58 -5.20
C ILE A 14 -10.74 -3.08 -3.95
N LEU A 15 -9.50 -2.62 -3.69
CA LEU A 15 -8.67 -3.12 -2.58
C LEU A 15 -9.41 -3.14 -1.24
N PRO A 16 -10.10 -2.07 -0.80
CA PRO A 16 -10.83 -2.09 0.48
C PRO A 16 -12.00 -3.09 0.51
N LYS A 17 -12.45 -3.55 -0.65
CA LYS A 17 -13.54 -4.54 -0.80
C LYS A 17 -13.02 -5.97 -0.91
N LEU A 18 -11.73 -6.15 -1.20
CA LEU A 18 -11.11 -7.47 -1.15
C LEU A 18 -11.12 -7.92 0.32
N ARG A 19 -11.66 -9.11 0.59
CA ARG A 19 -11.67 -9.71 1.94
C ARG A 19 -10.28 -10.23 2.32
N ILE A 20 -9.26 -9.39 2.17
CA ILE A 20 -7.92 -9.62 2.69
C ILE A 20 -8.04 -9.41 4.19
N ASN A 21 -8.06 -10.51 4.93
CA ASN A 21 -8.12 -10.45 6.39
C ASN A 21 -6.71 -10.38 6.97
N GLU A 22 -6.62 -10.10 8.27
CA GLU A 22 -5.37 -10.02 9.03
C GLU A 22 -4.50 -11.28 8.91
N ASP A 23 -5.10 -12.44 8.68
CA ASP A 23 -4.43 -13.73 8.55
C ASP A 23 -3.87 -14.03 7.15
N CYS A 24 -4.19 -13.18 6.15
CA CYS A 24 -3.70 -13.36 4.79
C CYS A 24 -2.19 -13.15 4.71
N GLU A 25 -1.53 -14.03 3.95
CA GLU A 25 -0.14 -13.86 3.54
C GLU A 25 -0.08 -13.58 2.04
N ILE A 26 0.62 -12.51 1.70
CA ILE A 26 0.87 -12.01 0.35
C ILE A 26 2.38 -12.03 0.12
N GLU A 27 2.84 -12.75 -0.90
CA GLU A 27 4.28 -12.76 -1.24
C GLU A 27 4.68 -11.46 -1.94
N GLU A 28 3.83 -10.95 -2.83
CA GLU A 28 4.06 -9.71 -3.58
C GLU A 28 2.81 -8.83 -3.60
N PHE A 29 2.94 -7.59 -3.14
CA PHE A 29 1.90 -6.57 -3.21
C PHE A 29 2.42 -5.39 -4.04
N GLU A 30 1.99 -5.32 -5.30
CA GLU A 30 2.42 -4.31 -6.25
C GLU A 30 1.25 -3.42 -6.70
N LEU A 31 1.39 -2.12 -6.51
CA LEU A 31 0.45 -1.14 -7.04
C LEU A 31 1.19 -0.11 -7.88
N TYR A 32 0.64 0.20 -9.04
CA TYR A 32 1.12 1.28 -9.90
C TYR A 32 -0.06 2.14 -10.36
N ALA A 33 0.06 3.45 -10.22
CA ALA A 33 -0.91 4.39 -10.75
C ALA A 33 -0.25 5.66 -11.31
N SER A 34 -0.44 5.90 -12.59
CA SER A 34 0.00 7.10 -13.30
C SER A 34 -0.90 8.33 -13.06
N GLU A 35 -2.13 8.11 -12.59
CA GLU A 35 -3.12 9.16 -12.29
C GLU A 35 -3.76 8.97 -10.92
N GLU A 36 -4.07 10.08 -10.23
CA GLU A 36 -4.73 10.05 -8.91
C GLU A 36 -6.13 9.43 -8.97
N ALA A 37 -6.84 9.58 -10.09
CA ALA A 37 -8.18 9.03 -10.29
C ALA A 37 -8.24 7.51 -10.08
N HIS A 38 -7.16 6.78 -10.39
CA HIS A 38 -7.08 5.33 -10.20
C HIS A 38 -7.11 4.92 -8.72
N VAL A 39 -6.71 5.80 -7.81
CA VAL A 39 -6.62 5.53 -6.36
C VAL A 39 -7.61 6.34 -5.52
N ALA A 40 -8.33 7.29 -6.13
CA ALA A 40 -9.16 8.26 -5.44
C ALA A 40 -10.16 7.64 -4.45
N ALA A 41 -10.79 6.50 -4.78
CA ALA A 41 -11.77 5.89 -3.89
C ALA A 41 -11.12 5.16 -2.70
N VAL A 42 -9.89 4.68 -2.86
CA VAL A 42 -9.09 4.17 -1.74
C VAL A 42 -8.67 5.33 -0.84
N LEU A 43 -8.21 6.42 -1.44
CA LEU A 43 -7.78 7.64 -0.77
C LEU A 43 -8.91 8.38 -0.02
N ALA A 44 -10.15 8.15 -0.43
CA ALA A 44 -11.36 8.66 0.23
C ALA A 44 -11.83 7.79 1.40
N GLN A 45 -11.22 6.63 1.66
CA GLN A 45 -11.60 5.80 2.81
C GLN A 45 -11.31 6.54 4.13
N GLU A 46 -12.32 6.57 5.01
CA GLU A 46 -12.15 7.09 6.38
C GLU A 46 -11.31 6.16 7.24
N LYS A 47 -11.53 4.84 7.07
CA LYS A 47 -10.84 3.80 7.84
C LYS A 47 -9.81 3.10 6.97
N PRO A 48 -8.58 2.91 7.45
CA PRO A 48 -7.62 2.09 6.78
C PRO A 48 -8.12 0.65 6.57
N PHE A 49 -7.76 0.02 5.45
CA PHE A 49 -8.02 -1.39 5.20
C PHE A 49 -6.79 -2.25 5.52
N CYS A 50 -6.98 -3.50 5.94
CA CYS A 50 -5.87 -4.40 6.24
C CYS A 50 -5.38 -5.12 4.99
N VAL A 51 -4.07 -5.19 4.80
CA VAL A 51 -3.43 -6.00 3.74
C VAL A 51 -2.84 -7.32 4.25
N GLY A 52 -3.02 -7.63 5.54
CA GLY A 52 -2.47 -8.82 6.18
C GLY A 52 -0.95 -8.75 6.32
N ARG A 53 -0.29 -9.90 6.14
CA ARG A 53 1.18 -10.02 6.07
C ARG A 53 1.64 -9.91 4.62
N VAL A 54 2.62 -9.06 4.39
CA VAL A 54 3.19 -8.78 3.07
C VAL A 54 4.70 -8.99 3.12
N LYS A 55 5.21 -9.84 2.24
CA LYS A 55 6.64 -10.14 2.14
C LYS A 55 7.39 -9.09 1.31
N ASN A 56 6.88 -8.76 0.13
CA ASN A 56 7.44 -7.71 -0.74
C ASN A 56 6.34 -6.71 -1.11
N MET A 57 6.61 -5.42 -0.91
CA MET A 57 5.69 -4.34 -1.28
C MET A 57 6.36 -3.35 -2.23
N MET A 58 5.67 -3.06 -3.34
CA MET A 58 6.07 -2.07 -4.34
C MET A 58 4.90 -1.13 -4.61
N LEU A 59 5.07 0.16 -4.30
CA LEU A 59 4.08 1.19 -4.57
C LEU A 59 4.71 2.26 -5.46
N GLU A 60 4.15 2.45 -6.66
CA GLU A 60 4.72 3.34 -7.68
C GLU A 60 3.70 4.37 -8.20
N GLY A 61 4.14 5.62 -8.33
CA GLY A 61 3.31 6.75 -8.75
C GLY A 61 2.30 7.16 -7.69
N TYR A 62 1.09 7.54 -8.11
CA TYR A 62 -0.01 7.91 -7.20
C TYR A 62 -0.45 6.74 -6.29
N ALA A 63 -0.08 5.50 -6.63
CA ALA A 63 -0.32 4.35 -5.78
C ALA A 63 0.48 4.41 -4.47
N GLY A 64 1.55 5.19 -4.40
CA GLY A 64 2.26 5.47 -3.16
C GLY A 64 1.35 6.02 -2.07
N ASN A 65 0.44 6.94 -2.42
CA ASN A 65 -0.49 7.54 -1.45
C ASN A 65 -1.45 6.53 -0.81
N VAL A 66 -1.64 5.35 -1.41
CA VAL A 66 -2.52 4.30 -0.86
C VAL A 66 -2.00 3.79 0.48
N ILE A 67 -0.71 3.95 0.77
CA ILE A 67 -0.10 3.53 2.04
C ILE A 67 -0.73 4.22 3.26
N THR A 68 -1.18 5.47 3.09
CA THR A 68 -1.88 6.26 4.13
C THR A 68 -3.24 5.68 4.52
N LYS A 69 -3.77 4.79 3.68
CA LYS A 69 -5.11 4.18 3.83
C LYS A 69 -5.07 2.69 4.07
N MET A 70 -3.92 2.14 4.44
CA MET A 70 -3.82 0.72 4.79
C MET A 70 -3.14 0.50 6.14
N THR A 71 -3.37 -0.67 6.72
CA THR A 71 -2.62 -1.20 7.85
C THR A 71 -2.01 -2.54 7.50
N ILE A 72 -0.81 -2.77 8.02
CA ILE A 72 -0.09 -4.03 7.88
C ILE A 72 -0.23 -4.80 9.19
N HIS A 73 -0.31 -6.12 9.11
CA HIS A 73 -0.42 -6.96 10.30
C HIS A 73 0.77 -6.72 11.25
N LYS A 74 0.51 -6.61 12.56
CA LYS A 74 1.52 -6.29 13.60
C LYS A 74 2.73 -7.25 13.62
N ASP A 75 2.48 -8.52 13.26
CA ASP A 75 3.51 -9.58 13.23
C ASP A 75 4.15 -9.72 11.83
N ASN A 76 3.89 -8.77 10.93
CA ASN A 76 4.53 -8.76 9.61
C ASN A 76 6.03 -8.50 9.73
N THR A 77 6.81 -9.21 8.90
CA THR A 77 8.22 -8.90 8.68
C THR A 77 8.46 -8.89 7.17
N MET A 78 8.50 -7.69 6.59
CA MET A 78 8.78 -7.50 5.15
C MET A 78 10.22 -7.90 4.83
N GLU A 79 10.44 -8.42 3.64
CA GLU A 79 11.76 -8.58 3.03
C GLU A 79 12.16 -7.35 2.22
N SER A 80 11.19 -6.72 1.54
CA SER A 80 11.43 -5.53 0.73
C SER A 80 10.24 -4.59 0.76
N PHE A 81 10.54 -3.30 0.86
CA PHE A 81 9.60 -2.20 0.69
C PHE A 81 10.21 -1.21 -0.29
N VAL A 82 9.50 -0.94 -1.37
CA VAL A 82 9.91 0.01 -2.40
C VAL A 82 8.76 1.00 -2.64
N LEU A 83 9.08 2.28 -2.51
CA LEU A 83 8.16 3.38 -2.75
C LEU A 83 8.80 4.31 -3.78
N VAL A 84 8.15 4.47 -4.93
CA VAL A 84 8.64 5.29 -6.04
C VAL A 84 7.58 6.32 -6.41
N GLY A 85 7.95 7.59 -6.43
CA GLY A 85 7.06 8.66 -6.85
C GLY A 85 7.79 10.00 -6.80
N ASN A 86 7.28 10.97 -7.55
CA ASN A 86 7.73 12.35 -7.45
C ASN A 86 6.95 13.11 -6.34
N GLU A 87 7.33 14.36 -6.09
CA GLU A 87 6.71 15.22 -5.07
C GLU A 87 5.19 15.39 -5.28
N ASP A 88 4.75 15.60 -6.53
CA ASP A 88 3.33 15.74 -6.86
C ASP A 88 2.55 14.45 -6.55
N GLN A 89 3.10 13.30 -6.93
CA GLN A 89 2.49 11.98 -6.77
C GLN A 89 2.40 11.54 -5.31
N LEU A 90 3.32 11.96 -4.45
CA LEU A 90 3.38 11.58 -3.03
C LEU A 90 2.97 12.72 -2.09
N SER A 91 2.42 13.80 -2.62
CA SER A 91 2.00 15.00 -1.89
C SER A 91 1.16 14.67 -0.64
N ARG A 92 0.21 13.73 -0.73
CA ARG A 92 -0.65 13.36 0.42
C ARG A 92 0.12 12.73 1.58
N ILE A 93 1.19 11.97 1.31
CA ILE A 93 2.05 11.41 2.36
C ILE A 93 2.76 12.53 3.11
N LEU A 94 3.19 13.57 2.38
CA LEU A 94 3.89 14.72 2.93
C LEU A 94 2.96 15.68 3.69
N GLU A 95 1.65 15.63 3.42
CA GLU A 95 0.63 16.42 4.11
C GLU A 95 0.10 15.74 5.38
N GLU A 96 0.41 14.45 5.59
CA GLU A 96 -0.12 13.67 6.72
C GLU A 96 0.54 14.11 8.04
N GLY A 97 -0.28 14.35 9.07
CA GLY A 97 0.05 15.27 10.17
C GLY A 97 1.35 14.99 10.94
N ASP A 98 1.63 13.74 11.29
CA ASP A 98 2.88 13.38 12.00
C ASP A 98 4.05 13.08 11.05
N ASN A 99 3.83 13.21 9.74
CA ASN A 99 4.77 12.93 8.66
C ASN A 99 5.39 11.52 8.76
N SER A 100 4.70 10.58 9.38
CA SER A 100 5.21 9.24 9.63
C SER A 100 4.20 8.16 9.24
N ILE A 101 4.71 7.04 8.72
CA ILE A 101 3.92 5.87 8.36
C ILE A 101 4.55 4.66 9.06
N ASP A 102 3.73 3.90 9.78
CA ASP A 102 4.18 2.64 10.39
C ASP A 102 4.19 1.51 9.35
N LEU A 103 5.39 1.05 9.00
CA LEU A 103 5.62 -0.08 8.09
C LEU A 103 5.80 -1.41 8.82
N GLY A 104 5.83 -1.41 10.15
CA GLY A 104 6.20 -2.56 10.96
C GLY A 104 7.67 -2.95 10.81
N ARG A 105 7.97 -4.25 10.78
CA ARG A 105 9.34 -4.77 10.72
C ARG A 105 9.78 -5.02 9.29
N ILE A 106 11.00 -4.61 8.96
CA ILE A 106 11.67 -4.94 7.69
C ILE A 106 12.93 -5.74 8.01
N ARG A 107 13.13 -6.86 7.32
CA ARG A 107 14.32 -7.71 7.44
C ARG A 107 15.50 -6.98 6.82
N THR A 108 16.56 -6.77 7.61
CA THR A 108 17.78 -6.06 7.18
C THR A 108 18.98 -6.98 6.97
N GLY A 109 18.82 -8.31 7.09
CA GLY A 109 19.88 -9.31 6.96
C GLY A 109 19.34 -10.70 6.54
N GLY A 110 20.21 -11.54 5.98
CA GLY A 110 19.89 -12.91 5.53
C GLY A 110 20.20 -13.99 6.57
#